data_AF-A0A959HGS6-F1
#
_entry.id   AF-A0A959HGS6-F1
#
_cell.length_a   1.000
_cell.length_b   1.000
_cell.length_c   1.000
_cell.angle_alpha   90.00
_cell.angle_beta   90.00
_cell.angle_gamma   90.00
#
_symmetry.space_group_name_H-M   'P 1'
#
loop_
_entity.id
_entity.type
_entity.pdbx_description
1 polymer ?
#
loop_
_entity_poly.entity_id
_entity_poly.type
_entity_poly.pdbx_seq_one_letter_code
_entity_poly.pdbx_strand_id
1 'polypeptide(L)'
;MAIEDMKKETINELLLRSFDQELSAGEKARLDAALAGSEELRLEKQRLEKVRYLLGSLQAEPQRGFANSVMARLKASTAEATLLSLLPRAAAACLIILLLALAGIYLAEGSLSTDAIIGVANLAPEDAYTYLEY
;
A
#
# COMPACT_ATOMS: atom_id res chain seq x y z
N MET A 1 -21.50 -10.76 20.70
CA MET A 1 -21.52 -9.30 20.45
C MET A 1 -21.85 -9.09 18.97
N ALA A 2 -23.11 -9.30 18.55
CA ALA A 2 -23.49 -9.25 17.12
C ALA A 2 -25.00 -9.11 16.84
N ILE A 3 -25.85 -8.84 17.83
CA ILE A 3 -27.31 -8.96 17.65
C ILE A 3 -28.03 -7.87 18.44
N GLU A 4 -27.75 -6.60 18.17
CA GLU A 4 -28.51 -5.51 18.82
C GLU A 4 -28.59 -4.23 17.97
N ASP A 5 -28.57 -4.36 16.65
CA ASP A 5 -28.86 -3.21 15.76
C ASP A 5 -29.61 -3.61 14.48
N MET A 6 -30.41 -4.69 14.55
CA MET A 6 -31.51 -4.93 13.59
C MET A 6 -32.62 -3.90 13.85
N LYS A 7 -32.28 -2.62 13.61
CA LYS A 7 -33.22 -1.53 13.45
C LYS A 7 -34.29 -2.02 12.47
N LYS A 8 -35.57 -1.83 12.80
CA LYS A 8 -36.68 -2.09 11.87
C LYS A 8 -36.46 -1.23 10.63
N GLU A 9 -35.76 -1.76 9.63
CA GLU A 9 -35.56 -1.06 8.37
C GLU A 9 -36.94 -0.81 7.76
N THR A 10 -37.17 0.45 7.42
CA THR A 10 -38.45 0.86 6.83
C THR A 10 -38.51 0.32 5.41
N ILE A 11 -39.70 -0.04 4.91
CA ILE A 11 -39.85 -0.58 3.54
C ILE A 11 -39.28 0.36 2.47
N ASN A 12 -39.31 1.68 2.72
CA ASN A 12 -38.65 2.68 1.86
C ASN A 12 -37.12 2.55 1.86
N GLU A 13 -36.49 2.28 3.00
CA GLU A 13 -35.04 2.05 3.09
C GLU A 13 -34.68 0.75 2.35
N LEU A 14 -35.51 -0.29 2.47
CA LEU A 14 -35.33 -1.54 1.77
C LEU A 14 -35.48 -1.37 0.25
N LEU A 15 -36.43 -0.54 -0.19
CA LEU A 15 -36.60 -0.18 -1.60
C LEU A 15 -35.36 0.54 -2.13
N LEU A 16 -34.86 1.55 -1.42
CA LEU A 16 -33.65 2.29 -1.81
C LEU A 16 -32.43 1.37 -1.87
N ARG A 17 -32.23 0.52 -0.86
CA ARG A 17 -31.10 -0.41 -0.82
C ARG A 17 -31.14 -1.43 -1.97
N SER A 18 -32.33 -1.82 -2.42
CA SER A 18 -32.50 -2.72 -3.58
C SER A 18 -31.92 -2.17 -4.89
N PHE A 19 -31.74 -0.85 -4.97
CA PHE A 19 -31.15 -0.21 -6.14
C PHE A 19 -29.61 -0.27 -6.11
N ASP A 20 -28.97 -0.28 -4.94
CA ASP A 20 -27.52 -0.20 -4.81
C ASP A 20 -26.85 -1.55 -4.48
N GLN A 21 -27.61 -2.49 -3.92
CA GLN A 21 -27.10 -3.78 -3.44
C GLN A 21 -28.05 -4.93 -3.79
N GLU A 22 -27.50 -6.14 -3.90
CA GLU A 22 -28.31 -7.35 -4.00
C GLU A 22 -29.00 -7.65 -2.66
N LEU A 23 -30.33 -7.70 -2.66
CA LEU A 23 -31.12 -8.08 -1.50
C LEU A 23 -31.11 -9.60 -1.30
N SER A 24 -31.15 -10.04 -0.05
CA SER A 24 -31.37 -11.46 0.27
C SER A 24 -32.78 -11.90 -0.13
N ALA A 25 -32.98 -13.22 -0.30
CA ALA A 25 -34.27 -13.77 -0.72
C ALA A 25 -35.43 -13.39 0.23
N GLY A 26 -35.17 -13.32 1.54
CA GLY A 26 -36.18 -12.95 2.54
C GLY A 26 -36.55 -11.47 2.50
N GLU A 27 -35.59 -10.61 2.22
CA GLU A 27 -35.80 -9.16 2.06
C GLU A 27 -36.55 -8.84 0.77
N LYS A 28 -36.19 -9.53 -0.32
CA LYS A 28 -36.88 -9.41 -1.60
C LYS A 28 -38.36 -9.79 -1.48
N ALA A 29 -38.66 -10.92 -0.84
CA ALA A 29 -40.04 -11.34 -0.60
C ALA A 29 -40.84 -10.31 0.24
N ARG A 30 -40.21 -9.68 1.25
CA ARG A 30 -40.84 -8.61 2.05
C ARG A 30 -41.10 -7.36 1.22
N LEU A 31 -40.15 -6.94 0.39
CA LEU A 31 -40.29 -5.80 -0.50
C LEU A 31 -41.38 -6.05 -1.56
N ASP A 32 -41.41 -7.24 -2.15
CA ASP A 32 -42.41 -7.62 -3.15
C ASP A 32 -43.82 -7.67 -2.57
N ALA A 33 -43.98 -8.20 -1.35
CA ALA A 33 -45.26 -8.19 -0.64
C ALA A 33 -45.75 -6.75 -0.36
N ALA A 34 -44.83 -5.84 -0.02
CA ALA A 34 -45.17 -4.45 0.25
C ALA A 34 -45.47 -3.65 -1.03
N LEU A 35 -44.76 -3.94 -2.12
CA LEU A 35 -45.03 -3.38 -3.45
C LEU A 35 -46.38 -3.85 -3.99
N ALA A 36 -46.81 -5.07 -3.66
CA ALA A 36 -48.13 -5.57 -4.03
C ALA A 36 -49.26 -4.90 -3.23
N GLY A 37 -48.99 -4.50 -1.97
CA GLY A 37 -49.97 -3.91 -1.07
C GLY A 37 -50.10 -2.38 -1.12
N SER A 38 -49.18 -1.68 -1.79
CA SER A 38 -49.16 -0.21 -1.80
C SER A 38 -48.87 0.35 -3.19
N GLU A 39 -49.85 1.08 -3.73
CA GLU A 39 -49.70 1.80 -4.99
C GLU A 39 -48.66 2.92 -4.92
N GLU A 40 -48.57 3.59 -3.76
CA GLU A 40 -47.61 4.67 -3.51
C GLU A 40 -46.15 4.17 -3.61
N LEU A 41 -45.86 3.02 -3.00
CA LEU A 41 -44.53 2.38 -3.08
C LEU A 41 -44.16 1.97 -4.51
N ARG A 42 -45.15 1.55 -5.30
CA ARG A 42 -44.96 1.20 -6.72
C ARG A 42 -44.67 2.44 -7.57
N LEU A 43 -45.36 3.54 -7.33
CA LEU A 43 -45.10 4.82 -8.01
C LEU A 43 -43.72 5.37 -7.63
N GLU A 44 -43.34 5.26 -6.36
CA GLU A 44 -42.02 5.67 -5.89
C GLU A 44 -40.90 4.86 -6.55
N LYS A 45 -41.06 3.54 -6.65
CA LYS A 45 -40.13 2.67 -7.39
C LYS A 45 -39.98 3.11 -8.85
N GLN A 46 -41.09 3.37 -9.55
CA GLN A 46 -41.07 3.83 -10.94
C GLN A 46 -40.37 5.18 -11.09
N ARG A 47 -40.58 6.10 -10.13
CA ARG A 47 -39.90 7.40 -10.10
C ARG A 47 -38.39 7.22 -10.00
N LEU A 48 -37.92 6.36 -9.10
CA LEU A 48 -36.49 6.08 -8.90
C LEU A 48 -35.87 5.40 -10.13
N GLU A 49 -36.56 4.44 -10.74
CA GLU A 49 -36.14 3.81 -12.00
C GLU A 49 -35.99 4.83 -13.13
N LYS A 50 -36.93 5.78 -13.25
CA LYS A 50 -36.87 6.85 -14.25
C LYS A 50 -35.69 7.79 -14.01
N VAL A 51 -35.42 8.18 -12.76
CA VAL A 51 -34.26 9.00 -12.41
C VAL A 51 -32.97 8.26 -12.76
N ARG A 52 -32.85 6.98 -12.39
CA ARG A 52 -31.69 6.15 -12.73
C ARG A 52 -31.46 6.05 -14.23
N TYR A 53 -32.52 5.85 -15.01
CA TYR A 53 -32.43 5.82 -16.47
C TYR A 53 -31.92 7.15 -17.03
N LEU A 54 -32.48 8.27 -16.57
CA LEU A 54 -32.06 9.61 -16.99
C LEU A 54 -30.59 9.86 -16.61
N LEU A 55 -30.15 9.52 -15.40
CA LEU A 55 -28.75 9.66 -14.99
C LEU A 55 -27.82 8.72 -15.76
N GLY A 56 -28.25 7.50 -16.05
CA GLY A 56 -27.49 6.56 -16.88
C GLY A 56 -27.24 7.11 -18.29
N SER A 57 -28.22 7.80 -18.86
CA SER A 57 -28.08 8.46 -20.16
C SER A 57 -27.16 9.69 -20.15
N LEU A 58 -26.86 10.24 -18.97
CA LEU A 58 -25.93 11.35 -18.78
C LEU A 58 -24.46 10.89 -18.62
N GLN A 59 -24.18 9.58 -18.70
CA GLN A 59 -22.80 9.11 -18.64
C GLN A 59 -22.00 9.71 -19.80
N ALA A 60 -21.15 10.67 -19.46
CA ALA A 60 -20.19 11.24 -20.37
C ALA A 60 -19.29 10.12 -20.90
N GLU A 61 -19.03 10.13 -22.21
CA GLU A 61 -18.10 9.19 -22.83
C GLU A 61 -16.77 9.27 -22.06
N PRO A 62 -16.25 8.15 -21.51
CA PRO A 62 -15.03 8.19 -20.71
C PRO A 62 -13.93 8.83 -21.54
N GLN A 63 -13.37 9.93 -21.01
CA GLN A 63 -12.42 10.76 -21.73
C GLN A 63 -11.28 9.89 -22.26
N ARG A 64 -11.03 9.93 -23.58
CA ARG A 64 -9.99 9.11 -24.22
C ARG A 64 -8.66 9.34 -23.49
N GLY A 65 -8.05 8.24 -23.02
CA GLY A 65 -6.78 8.31 -22.29
C GLY A 65 -6.90 8.49 -20.77
N PHE A 66 -8.10 8.53 -20.17
CA PHE A 66 -8.27 8.54 -18.71
C PHE A 66 -7.49 7.40 -18.03
N ALA A 67 -7.59 6.18 -18.56
CA ALA A 67 -6.84 5.03 -18.06
C ALA A 67 -5.32 5.25 -18.12
N ASN A 68 -4.83 5.88 -19.18
CA ASN A 68 -3.41 6.21 -19.34
C ASN A 68 -2.97 7.26 -18.31
N SER A 69 -3.79 8.28 -18.05
CA SER A 69 -3.54 9.31 -17.04
C SER A 69 -3.52 8.74 -15.63
N VAL A 70 -4.44 7.82 -15.30
CA VAL A 70 -4.46 7.12 -14.00
C VAL A 70 -3.22 6.25 -13.85
N MET A 71 -2.86 5.47 -14.87
CA MET A 71 -1.66 4.62 -14.86
C MET A 71 -0.37 5.44 -14.75
N ALA A 72 -0.29 6.57 -15.43
CA ALA A 72 0.86 7.49 -15.33
C ALA A 72 1.00 8.02 -13.90
N ARG A 73 -0.12 8.38 -13.25
CA ARG A 73 -0.12 8.88 -11.87
C ARG A 73 0.26 7.81 -10.85
N LEU A 74 -0.19 6.58 -11.03
CA LEU A 74 0.21 5.42 -10.20
C LEU A 74 1.72 5.13 -10.35
N LYS A 75 2.23 5.13 -11.59
CA LYS A 75 3.67 4.94 -11.84
C LYS A 75 4.51 6.05 -11.24
N ALA A 76 4.04 7.30 -11.30
CA ALA A 76 4.72 8.43 -10.67
C ALA A 76 4.76 8.33 -9.14
N SER A 77 3.76 7.75 -8.49
CA SER A 77 3.79 7.54 -7.03
C SER A 77 4.74 6.40 -6.62
N THR A 78 5.08 5.49 -7.53
CA THR A 78 6.12 4.46 -7.33
C THR A 78 7.53 4.93 -7.67
N ALA A 79 7.71 6.22 -7.99
CA ALA A 79 9.00 6.82 -8.34
C ALA A 79 9.99 6.94 -7.16
N GLU A 80 9.80 6.19 -6.07
CA GLU A 80 10.89 5.85 -5.14
C GLU A 80 11.90 4.87 -5.78
N ALA A 81 11.56 4.25 -6.92
CA ALA A 81 12.43 3.34 -7.67
C ALA A 81 13.68 4.02 -8.28
N THR A 82 13.70 5.34 -8.44
CA THR A 82 14.88 6.06 -8.98
C THR A 82 16.06 6.06 -8.01
N LEU A 83 15.81 6.09 -6.70
CA LEU A 83 16.88 5.97 -5.69
C LEU A 83 17.51 4.57 -5.69
N LEU A 84 16.71 3.52 -5.90
CA LEU A 84 17.20 2.14 -6.05
C LEU A 84 18.08 1.96 -7.30
N SER A 85 17.84 2.73 -8.37
CA SER A 85 18.65 2.66 -9.59
C SER A 85 20.05 3.30 -9.45
N LEU A 86 20.25 4.16 -8.45
CA LEU A 86 21.53 4.81 -8.14
C LEU A 86 22.36 4.01 -7.11
N LEU A 87 21.70 3.15 -6.33
CA LEU A 87 22.32 2.28 -5.33
C LEU A 87 23.49 1.42 -5.85
N PRO A 88 23.43 0.78 -7.04
CA PRO A 88 24.55 -0.05 -7.52
C PRO A 88 25.80 0.78 -7.84
N ARG A 89 25.66 2.05 -8.27
CA ARG A 89 26.81 2.93 -8.51
C ARG A 89 27.48 3.36 -7.20
N ALA A 90 26.70 3.67 -6.17
CA ALA A 90 27.22 3.97 -4.84
C ALA A 90 27.88 2.76 -4.18
N ALA A 91 27.28 1.57 -4.31
CA ALA A 91 27.85 0.32 -3.80
C ALA A 91 29.18 -0.03 -4.51
N ALA A 92 29.26 0.16 -5.83
CA ALA A 92 30.50 -0.07 -6.58
C ALA A 92 31.64 0.87 -6.14
N ALA A 93 31.34 2.15 -5.92
CA ALA A 93 32.34 3.11 -5.42
C ALA A 93 32.85 2.74 -4.03
N CYS A 94 31.95 2.34 -3.13
CA CYS A 94 32.31 1.88 -1.79
C CYS A 94 33.22 0.64 -1.83
N LEU A 95 32.90 -0.33 -2.70
CA LEU A 95 33.68 -1.56 -2.85
C LEU A 95 35.08 -1.27 -3.41
N ILE A 96 35.22 -0.33 -4.35
CA ILE A 96 36.52 0.09 -4.87
C ILE A 96 37.38 0.73 -3.78
N ILE A 97 36.81 1.61 -2.96
CA ILE A 97 37.54 2.25 -1.84
C ILE A 97 37.99 1.18 -0.83
N LEU A 98 37.13 0.22 -0.50
CA LEU A 98 37.46 -0.85 0.42
C LEU A 98 38.57 -1.77 -0.11
N LEU A 99 38.53 -2.11 -1.41
CA LEU A 99 39.59 -2.88 -2.05
C LEU A 99 40.92 -2.12 -2.10
N LEU A 100 40.89 -0.81 -2.37
CA LEU A 100 42.08 0.04 -2.36
C LEU A 100 42.69 0.12 -0.95
N ALA A 101 41.86 0.25 0.08
CA ALA A 101 42.31 0.24 1.46
C ALA A 101 42.96 -1.10 1.83
N LEU A 102 42.33 -2.23 1.48
CA LEU A 102 42.90 -3.57 1.70
C LEU A 102 44.22 -3.76 0.95
N ALA A 103 44.29 -3.32 -0.30
CA ALA A 103 45.49 -3.41 -1.11
C ALA A 103 46.63 -2.56 -0.52
N GLY A 104 46.31 -1.37 0.00
CA GLY A 104 47.27 -0.51 0.70
C GLY A 104 47.88 -1.19 1.92
N ILE A 105 47.04 -1.81 2.77
CA ILE A 105 47.50 -2.56 3.95
C ILE A 105 48.36 -3.75 3.51
N TYR A 106 47.91 -4.52 2.53
CA TYR A 106 48.66 -5.68 2.03
C TYR A 106 50.03 -5.32 1.45
N LEU A 107 50.15 -4.20 0.73
CA LEU A 107 51.43 -3.74 0.20
C LEU A 107 52.37 -3.22 1.30
N ALA A 108 51.82 -2.60 2.35
CA ALA A 108 52.60 -2.06 3.45
C ALA A 108 53.13 -3.16 4.39
N GLU A 109 52.28 -4.14 4.73
CA GLU A 109 52.58 -5.16 5.76
C GLU A 109 52.92 -6.54 5.17
N GLY A 110 52.71 -6.74 3.86
CA GLY A 110 52.99 -7.99 3.15
C GLY A 110 52.04 -9.15 3.48
N SER A 111 51.12 -8.97 4.43
CA SER A 111 50.15 -9.95 4.89
C SER A 111 48.86 -9.27 5.35
N LEU A 112 47.71 -9.89 5.08
CA LEU A 112 46.43 -9.50 5.66
C LEU A 112 46.24 -10.30 6.97
N SER A 113 46.85 -9.81 8.05
CA SER A 113 46.71 -10.44 9.37
C SER A 113 45.34 -10.12 9.96
N THR A 114 44.66 -11.12 10.52
CA THR A 114 43.35 -10.96 11.18
C THR A 114 43.37 -9.95 12.34
N ASP A 115 44.53 -9.72 12.96
CA ASP A 115 44.72 -8.69 13.99
C ASP A 115 44.47 -7.27 13.47
N ALA A 116 44.89 -6.96 12.24
CA ALA A 116 44.68 -5.64 11.63
C ALA A 116 43.21 -5.37 11.29
N ILE A 117 42.44 -6.43 11.02
CA ILE A 117 41.01 -6.35 10.70
C ILE A 117 40.15 -6.26 11.98
N ILE A 118 40.60 -6.89 13.07
CA ILE A 118 39.88 -6.93 14.34
C ILE A 118 40.26 -5.73 15.25
N GLY A 119 41.32 -5.00 14.91
CA GLY A 119 41.72 -3.81 15.65
C GLY A 119 42.17 -4.15 17.08
N VAL A 120 42.84 -5.29 17.26
CA VAL A 120 43.58 -5.54 18.49
C VAL A 120 44.83 -4.68 18.37
N ALA A 121 44.80 -3.51 19.01
CA ALA A 121 45.98 -2.69 19.17
C ALA A 121 47.11 -3.58 19.69
N ASN A 122 48.26 -3.57 19.01
CA ASN A 122 49.49 -4.17 19.50
C ASN A 122 49.80 -3.54 20.87
N LEU A 123 49.27 -4.13 21.94
CA LEU A 123 49.78 -3.91 23.28
C LEU A 123 51.12 -4.61 23.30
N ALA A 124 52.17 -3.85 23.05
CA ALA A 124 53.50 -4.30 23.37
C ALA A 124 53.51 -4.62 24.88
N PRO A 125 54.09 -5.74 25.31
CA PRO A 125 54.00 -6.18 26.71
C PRO A 125 54.53 -5.14 27.71
N GLU A 126 55.38 -4.22 27.26
CA GLU A 126 55.81 -3.02 27.97
C GLU A 126 54.65 -2.07 28.39
N ASP A 127 53.56 -1.97 27.63
CA ASP A 127 52.42 -1.10 27.94
C ASP A 127 51.48 -1.69 29.03
N ALA A 128 51.56 -3.00 29.27
CA ALA A 128 50.77 -3.66 30.31
C ALA A 128 51.27 -3.33 31.74
N TYR A 129 52.54 -2.93 31.88
CA TYR A 129 53.13 -2.62 33.19
C TYR A 129 52.73 -1.23 33.70
N THR A 130 52.42 -0.28 32.82
CA THR A 130 51.98 1.07 33.21
C THR A 130 50.63 1.06 33.94
N TYR A 131 49.80 0.04 33.72
CA TYR A 131 48.49 -0.10 34.37
C TYR A 131 48.49 -0.90 35.67
N LEU A 132 49.64 -1.46 36.08
CA LEU A 132 49.79 -2.22 37.34
C LEU A 132 50.43 -1.41 38.47
N GLU A 133 50.91 -0.19 38.19
CA GLU A 133 51.58 0.69 39.17
C GLU A 133 50.69 1.80 39.74
N TYR A 134 49.36 1.68 39.64
CA TYR A 134 48.39 2.57 40.32
C TYR A 134 47.34 1.81 41.12
#